data_AF-A0A7V1JI18-F1
#
_entry.id   AF-A0A7V1JI18-F1
#
_cell.length_a   1.000
_cell.length_b   1.000
_cell.length_c   1.000
_cell.angle_alpha   90.00
_cell.angle_beta   90.00
_cell.angle_gamma   90.00
#
_symmetry.space_group_name_H-M   'P 1'
#
loop_
_entity.id
_entity.type
_entity.pdbx_description
1 polymer ?
#
loop_
_entity_poly.entity_id
_entity_poly.type
_entity_poly.pdbx_seq_one_letter_code
_entity_poly.pdbx_strand_id
1 'polypeptide(L)'
;NTVRRVVPQLIAHGRYPHPWLGVQLLDLTPERAHAFRQAGMEVPVEEGLLVIEVVPGGPADRAGIRGGDRIVRLGNARILLGGDIITAINGEPVADFQELTVYLETQTRVGDTVEVALIRDGKEQNVQVTLGERPQ
;
A
#
# COMPACT_ATOMS: atom_id res chain seq x y z
N ASN A 1 -6.81 -14.17 16.45
CA ASN A 1 -5.58 -13.95 17.25
C ASN A 1 -5.23 -12.46 17.48
N THR A 2 -6.16 -11.52 17.29
CA THR A 2 -5.93 -10.07 17.49
C THR A 2 -6.13 -9.62 18.95
N VAL A 3 -7.09 -10.23 19.67
CA VAL A 3 -7.46 -9.89 21.05
C VAL A 3 -6.28 -9.98 22.03
N ARG A 4 -5.37 -10.95 21.84
CA ARG A 4 -4.21 -11.17 22.72
C ARG A 4 -3.14 -10.07 22.61
N ARG A 5 -3.07 -9.36 21.47
CA ARG A 5 -2.07 -8.31 21.23
C ARG A 5 -2.56 -6.91 21.59
N VAL A 6 -3.86 -6.65 21.45
CA VAL A 6 -4.45 -5.32 21.73
C VAL A 6 -4.58 -5.07 23.23
N VAL A 7 -4.98 -6.06 24.02
CA VAL A 7 -5.25 -5.91 25.46
C VAL A 7 -4.04 -5.42 26.27
N PRO A 8 -2.82 -5.96 26.10
CA PRO A 8 -1.65 -5.47 26.83
C PRO A 8 -1.29 -4.00 26.54
N GLN A 9 -1.46 -3.55 25.29
CA GLN A 9 -1.15 -2.17 24.87
C GLN A 9 -2.19 -1.16 25.39
N LEU A 10 -3.47 -1.53 25.42
CA LEU A 10 -4.52 -0.69 26.01
C LEU A 10 -4.32 -0.50 27.52
N ILE A 11 -3.86 -1.54 28.23
CA ILE A 11 -3.57 -1.48 29.67
C ILE A 11 -2.34 -0.60 29.95
N ALA A 12 -1.32 -0.65 29.08
CA ALA A 12 -0.06 0.08 29.29
C ALA A 12 -0.10 1.55 28.86
N HIS A 13 -0.80 1.88 27.76
CA HIS A 13 -0.72 3.19 27.11
C HIS A 13 -2.07 3.81 26.73
N GLY A 14 -3.20 3.13 26.99
CA GLY A 14 -4.54 3.64 26.68
C GLY A 14 -4.89 3.71 25.18
N ARG A 15 -3.97 3.36 24.28
CA ARG A 15 -4.15 3.30 22.82
C ARG A 15 -3.30 2.19 22.19
N TYR A 16 -3.74 1.67 21.04
CA TYR A 16 -2.97 0.72 20.24
C TYR A 16 -2.38 1.45 19.02
N PRO A 17 -1.05 1.55 18.89
CA PRO A 17 -0.43 2.21 17.75
C PRO A 17 -0.57 1.33 16.49
N HIS A 18 -1.21 1.87 15.46
CA HIS A 18 -1.50 1.16 14.21
C HIS A 18 -0.32 1.26 13.23
N PRO A 19 0.30 0.14 12.80
CA PRO A 19 1.37 0.15 11.81
C PRO A 19 0.85 0.66 10.46
N TRP A 20 1.66 1.51 9.80
CA TRP A 20 1.20 2.25 8.62
C TRP A 20 2.32 2.49 7.62
N LEU A 21 1.99 2.33 6.34
CA LEU A 21 2.90 2.56 5.22
C LEU A 21 2.95 4.01 4.73
N GLY A 22 1.94 4.85 4.97
CA GLY A 22 1.98 6.21 4.42
C GLY A 22 1.47 6.34 2.98
N VAL A 23 0.55 5.49 2.55
CA VAL A 23 0.02 5.46 1.17
C VAL A 23 -1.50 5.52 1.13
N GLN A 24 -2.05 6.11 0.06
CA GLN A 24 -3.43 5.91 -0.36
C GLN A 24 -3.46 4.95 -1.54
N LEU A 25 -4.32 3.95 -1.45
CA LEU A 25 -4.33 2.81 -2.36
C LEU A 25 -5.67 2.69 -3.08
N LEU A 26 -5.63 2.07 -4.25
CA LEU A 26 -6.79 1.61 -4.99
C LEU A 26 -6.56 0.16 -5.42
N ASP A 27 -7.52 -0.70 -5.08
CA ASP A 27 -7.47 -2.10 -5.49
C ASP A 27 -7.42 -2.21 -7.02
N LEU A 28 -6.44 -2.96 -7.51
CA LEU A 28 -6.33 -3.32 -8.91
C LEU A 28 -7.16 -4.60 -9.12
N THR A 29 -8.28 -4.46 -9.81
CA THR A 29 -9.05 -5.62 -10.31
C THR A 29 -8.68 -5.85 -11.78
N PRO A 30 -8.96 -7.03 -12.36
CA PRO A 30 -8.70 -7.29 -13.78
C PRO A 30 -9.33 -6.25 -14.71
N GLU A 31 -10.53 -5.76 -14.39
CA GLU A 31 -11.20 -4.71 -15.16
C GLU A 31 -10.46 -3.37 -15.07
N ARG A 32 -9.98 -3.01 -13.89
CA ARG A 32 -9.18 -1.78 -13.69
C ARG A 32 -7.81 -1.90 -14.34
N ALA A 33 -7.15 -3.04 -14.23
CA ALA A 33 -5.88 -3.32 -14.89
C ALA A 33 -6.02 -3.15 -16.40
N HIS A 34 -7.08 -3.72 -17.00
CA HIS A 34 -7.40 -3.51 -18.39
C HIS A 34 -7.61 -2.02 -18.72
N ALA A 35 -8.42 -1.30 -17.94
CA ALA A 35 -8.67 0.12 -18.15
C ALA A 35 -7.40 0.99 -18.04
N PHE A 36 -6.50 0.70 -17.09
CA PHE A 36 -5.24 1.41 -16.91
C PHE A 36 -4.27 1.15 -18.06
N ARG A 37 -4.22 -0.10 -18.58
CA ARG A 37 -3.47 -0.42 -19.81
C ARG A 37 -3.99 0.39 -21.00
N GLN A 38 -5.31 0.49 -21.18
CA GLN A 38 -5.90 1.33 -22.23
C GLN A 38 -5.60 2.84 -22.04
N ALA A 39 -5.41 3.28 -20.79
CA ALA A 39 -4.98 4.65 -20.46
C ALA A 39 -3.45 4.87 -20.62
N GLY A 40 -2.71 3.87 -21.09
CA GLY A 40 -1.27 3.95 -21.36
C GLY A 40 -0.38 3.74 -20.13
N MET A 41 -0.88 3.06 -19.10
CA MET A 41 -0.06 2.62 -17.97
C MET A 41 0.44 1.19 -18.20
N GLU A 42 1.72 0.94 -17.93
CA GLU A 42 2.30 -0.41 -17.97
C GLU A 42 1.90 -1.19 -16.72
N VAL A 43 0.91 -2.06 -16.88
CA VAL A 43 0.35 -2.89 -15.80
C VAL A 43 0.49 -4.36 -16.19
N PRO A 44 1.59 -5.05 -15.82
CA PRO A 44 1.86 -6.43 -16.21
C PRO A 44 1.13 -7.47 -15.34
N VAL A 45 0.39 -7.03 -14.33
CA VAL A 45 -0.38 -7.86 -13.40
C VAL A 45 -1.88 -7.61 -13.54
N GLU A 46 -2.71 -8.52 -13.05
CA GLU A 46 -4.18 -8.36 -13.05
C GLU A 46 -4.72 -7.90 -11.68
N GLU A 47 -3.95 -8.13 -10.62
CA GLU A 47 -4.33 -7.87 -9.23
C GLU A 47 -3.19 -7.18 -8.46
N GLY A 48 -3.54 -6.52 -7.36
CA GLY A 48 -2.60 -5.77 -6.51
C GLY A 48 -3.17 -4.43 -6.06
N LEU A 49 -2.30 -3.53 -5.60
CA LEU A 49 -2.69 -2.26 -4.99
C LEU A 49 -1.98 -1.10 -5.66
N LEU A 50 -2.71 -0.32 -6.45
CA LEU A 50 -2.18 0.90 -7.06
C LEU A 50 -2.02 1.98 -5.98
N VAL A 51 -0.81 2.54 -5.87
CA VAL A 51 -0.51 3.71 -5.05
C VAL A 51 -0.99 4.97 -5.77
N ILE A 52 -2.09 5.54 -5.30
CA ILE A 52 -2.64 6.80 -5.84
C ILE A 52 -1.86 7.99 -5.28
N GLU A 53 -1.64 8.02 -3.97
CA GLU A 53 -0.92 9.09 -3.29
C GLU A 53 0.00 8.53 -2.22
N VAL A 54 1.08 9.26 -1.95
CA VAL A 54 2.01 8.98 -0.86
C VAL A 54 2.00 10.17 0.08
N VAL A 55 1.90 9.93 1.37
CA VAL A 55 1.88 10.99 2.37
C VAL A 55 3.27 11.60 2.50
N PRO A 56 3.44 12.91 2.24
CA PRO A 56 4.75 13.56 2.32
C PRO A 56 5.41 13.42 3.69
N GLY A 57 6.70 13.08 3.68
CA GLY A 57 7.47 12.79 4.89
C GLY A 57 7.05 11.49 5.60
N GLY A 58 6.09 10.74 5.07
CA GLY A 58 5.61 9.47 5.61
C GLY A 58 6.57 8.29 5.33
N PRO A 59 6.26 7.09 5.84
CA PRO A 59 7.11 5.90 5.68
C PRO A 59 7.42 5.54 4.22
N ALA A 60 6.39 5.46 3.37
CA ALA A 60 6.51 5.16 1.95
C ALA A 60 7.27 6.24 1.18
N ASP A 61 7.06 7.52 1.50
CA ASP A 61 7.77 8.65 0.89
C ASP A 61 9.28 8.54 1.16
N ARG A 62 9.65 8.32 2.43
CA ARG A 62 11.06 8.13 2.83
C ARG A 62 11.71 6.91 2.17
N ALA A 63 10.92 5.87 1.90
CA ALA A 63 11.36 4.68 1.19
C ALA A 63 11.38 4.85 -0.35
N GLY A 64 10.87 5.97 -0.87
CA GLY A 64 10.85 6.28 -2.29
C GLY A 64 9.77 5.54 -3.08
N ILE A 65 8.68 5.10 -2.43
CA ILE A 65 7.45 4.65 -3.11
C ILE A 65 6.80 5.86 -3.78
N ARG A 66 6.20 5.66 -4.95
CA ARG A 66 5.65 6.71 -5.80
C ARG A 66 4.14 6.59 -5.91
N GLY A 67 3.45 7.71 -5.71
CA GLY A 67 2.04 7.86 -6.07
C GLY A 67 1.88 8.23 -7.54
N GLY A 68 0.63 8.27 -8.00
CA GLY A 68 0.32 8.72 -9.34
C GLY A 68 0.61 10.22 -9.53
N ASP A 69 1.12 10.57 -10.70
CA ASP A 69 1.46 11.93 -11.11
C ASP A 69 0.55 12.47 -12.21
N ARG A 70 -0.22 11.59 -12.87
CA ARG A 70 -1.07 11.91 -14.00
C ARG A 70 -2.54 11.69 -13.67
N ILE A 71 -3.33 12.76 -13.66
CA ILE A 71 -4.79 12.65 -13.53
C ILE A 71 -5.36 12.09 -14.83
N VAL A 72 -6.03 10.95 -14.74
CA VAL A 72 -6.87 10.41 -15.82
C VAL A 72 -8.33 10.41 -15.41
N ARG A 73 -9.20 10.50 -16.42
CA ARG A 73 -10.63 10.36 -16.24
C ARG A 73 -11.07 8.98 -16.69
N LEU A 74 -11.59 8.20 -15.76
CA LEU A 74 -12.22 6.90 -16.03
C LEU A 74 -13.69 7.00 -15.68
N GLY A 75 -14.52 7.17 -16.72
CA GLY A 75 -15.93 7.51 -16.58
C GLY A 75 -16.13 8.86 -15.88
N ASN A 76 -16.68 8.82 -14.67
CA ASN A 76 -16.95 10.02 -13.85
C ASN A 76 -15.89 10.24 -12.75
N ALA A 77 -14.95 9.30 -12.58
CA ALA A 77 -13.89 9.40 -11.58
C ALA A 77 -12.63 10.04 -12.17
N ARG A 78 -11.95 10.83 -11.35
CA ARG A 78 -10.58 11.31 -11.60
C ARG A 78 -9.64 10.51 -10.72
N ILE A 79 -8.67 9.84 -11.33
CA ILE A 79 -7.73 8.95 -10.67
C ILE A 79 -6.32 9.40 -11.03
N LEU A 80 -5.41 9.43 -10.06
CA LEU A 80 -3.98 9.62 -10.30
C LEU A 80 -3.38 8.27 -10.73
N LEU A 81 -2.86 8.21 -11.96
CA LEU A 81 -2.09 7.08 -12.50
C LEU A 81 -0.60 7.41 -12.54
N GLY A 82 0.22 6.37 -12.74
CA GLY A 82 1.68 6.47 -12.81
C GLY A 82 2.39 6.11 -11.50
N GLY A 83 1.63 5.77 -10.45
CA GLY A 83 2.20 5.30 -9.20
C GLY A 83 2.63 3.84 -9.24
N ASP A 84 3.25 3.40 -8.16
CA ASP A 84 3.65 2.01 -7.98
C ASP A 84 2.43 1.09 -7.78
N ILE A 85 2.55 -0.18 -8.17
CA ILE A 85 1.56 -1.21 -7.86
C ILE A 85 2.17 -2.19 -6.86
N ILE A 86 1.69 -2.19 -5.62
CA ILE A 86 2.15 -3.15 -4.60
C ILE A 86 1.52 -4.51 -4.89
N THR A 87 2.35 -5.55 -4.89
CA THR A 87 1.93 -6.94 -5.18
C THR A 87 2.17 -7.89 -4.01
N ALA A 88 3.14 -7.60 -3.15
CA ALA A 88 3.42 -8.41 -1.96
C ALA A 88 4.09 -7.60 -0.84
N ILE A 89 3.97 -8.10 0.39
CA ILE A 89 4.75 -7.64 1.55
C ILE A 89 5.44 -8.83 2.21
N ASN A 90 6.76 -8.73 2.41
CA ASN A 90 7.62 -9.79 2.95
C ASN A 90 7.43 -11.14 2.23
N GLY A 91 7.21 -11.10 0.91
CA GLY A 91 6.95 -12.29 0.09
C GLY A 91 5.53 -12.86 0.21
N GLU A 92 4.66 -12.29 1.04
CA GLU A 92 3.23 -12.63 1.08
C GLU A 92 2.46 -11.77 0.06
N PRO A 93 1.80 -12.38 -0.93
CA PRO A 93 0.98 -11.65 -1.89
C PRO A 93 -0.12 -10.84 -1.18
N VAL A 94 -0.42 -9.66 -1.70
CA VAL A 94 -1.55 -8.84 -1.26
C VAL A 94 -2.40 -8.49 -2.47
N ALA A 95 -3.61 -9.03 -2.53
CA ALA A 95 -4.53 -8.82 -3.65
C ALA A 95 -5.35 -7.53 -3.49
N ASP A 96 -5.68 -7.17 -2.24
CA ASP A 96 -6.54 -6.02 -1.94
C ASP A 96 -6.15 -5.27 -0.65
N PHE A 97 -6.80 -4.12 -0.44
CA PHE A 97 -6.56 -3.24 0.69
C PHE A 97 -6.86 -3.90 2.04
N GLN A 98 -7.84 -4.81 2.08
CA GLN A 98 -8.24 -5.48 3.31
C GLN A 98 -7.15 -6.48 3.73
N GLU A 99 -6.63 -7.28 2.81
CA GLU A 99 -5.52 -8.21 3.07
C GLU A 99 -4.29 -7.48 3.58
N LEU A 100 -3.90 -6.39 2.92
CA LEU A 100 -2.78 -5.55 3.36
C LEU A 100 -3.01 -5.01 4.77
N THR A 101 -4.20 -4.48 5.05
CA THR A 101 -4.54 -3.94 6.37
C THR A 101 -4.48 -5.02 7.44
N VAL A 102 -5.04 -6.21 7.17
CA VAL A 102 -4.99 -7.34 8.09
C VAL A 102 -3.54 -7.78 8.33
N TYR A 103 -2.73 -7.85 7.28
CA TYR A 103 -1.31 -8.19 7.40
C TYR A 103 -0.58 -7.21 8.33
N LEU A 104 -0.69 -5.90 8.05
CA LEU A 104 -0.03 -4.86 8.86
C LEU A 104 -0.46 -4.93 10.33
N GLU A 105 -1.76 -5.08 10.61
CA GLU A 105 -2.30 -5.13 11.97
C GLU A 105 -1.97 -6.44 12.72
N THR A 106 -1.81 -7.54 11.98
CA THR A 106 -1.68 -8.87 12.60
C THR A 106 -0.28 -9.43 12.62
N GLN A 107 0.58 -9.01 11.70
CA GLN A 107 1.93 -9.55 11.50
C GLN A 107 3.03 -8.53 11.76
N THR A 108 2.71 -7.24 11.92
CA THR A 108 3.71 -6.18 12.06
C THR A 108 3.43 -5.26 13.25
N ARG A 109 4.39 -4.38 13.54
CA ARG A 109 4.35 -3.33 14.56
C ARG A 109 4.91 -2.04 14.00
N VAL A 110 4.58 -0.92 14.65
CA VAL A 110 5.24 0.36 14.37
C VAL A 110 6.75 0.22 14.60
N GLY A 111 7.55 0.69 13.64
CA GLY A 111 9.01 0.58 13.65
C GLY A 111 9.56 -0.67 12.96
N ASP A 112 8.74 -1.67 12.66
CA ASP A 112 9.17 -2.83 11.88
C ASP A 112 9.55 -2.39 10.46
N THR A 113 10.54 -3.04 9.86
CA THR A 113 10.89 -2.86 8.45
C THR A 113 10.37 -4.02 7.63
N VAL A 114 9.59 -3.72 6.59
CA VAL A 114 9.02 -4.70 5.68
C VAL A 114 9.56 -4.52 4.28
N GLU A 115 9.76 -5.62 3.55
CA GLU A 115 10.02 -5.60 2.11
C GLU A 115 8.69 -5.48 1.37
N VAL A 116 8.55 -4.46 0.54
CA VAL A 116 7.38 -4.26 -0.33
C VAL A 116 7.79 -4.61 -1.75
N ALA A 117 7.19 -5.66 -2.31
CA ALA A 117 7.32 -5.97 -3.72
C ALA A 117 6.31 -5.11 -4.50
N LEU A 118 6.79 -4.43 -5.54
CA LEU A 118 5.99 -3.52 -6.34
C LEU A 118 6.35 -3.58 -7.82
N ILE A 119 5.44 -3.12 -8.66
CA ILE A 119 5.68 -2.81 -10.06
C ILE A 119 5.81 -1.30 -10.21
N ARG A 120 6.90 -0.88 -10.87
CA ARG A 120 7.15 0.51 -11.27
C ARG A 120 7.60 0.54 -12.71
N ASP A 121 6.93 1.34 -13.53
CA ASP A 121 7.23 1.47 -14.96
C ASP A 121 7.32 0.08 -15.63
N GLY A 122 6.32 -0.76 -15.38
CA GLY A 122 6.23 -2.13 -15.90
C GLY A 122 7.22 -3.14 -15.32
N LYS A 123 8.08 -2.76 -14.38
CA LYS A 123 9.15 -3.61 -13.84
C LYS A 123 8.97 -3.90 -12.35
N GLU A 124 9.25 -5.14 -11.97
CA GLU A 124 9.31 -5.56 -10.57
C GLU A 124 10.49 -4.91 -9.83
N GLN A 125 10.21 -4.45 -8.61
CA GLN A 125 11.18 -3.89 -7.67
C GLN A 125 10.79 -4.27 -6.24
N ASN A 126 11.79 -4.40 -5.38
CA ASN A 126 11.60 -4.56 -3.94
C ASN A 126 12.11 -3.30 -3.23
N VAL A 127 11.30 -2.77 -2.30
CA VAL A 127 11.62 -1.58 -1.52
C VAL A 127 11.45 -1.89 -0.04
N GLN A 128 12.45 -1.58 0.78
CA GLN A 128 12.33 -1.70 2.23
C GLN A 128 11.65 -0.46 2.82
N VAL A 129 10.62 -0.67 3.62
CA VAL A 129 9.83 0.39 4.27
C VAL A 129 9.79 0.16 5.76
N THR A 130 10.27 1.13 6.54
CA THR A 130 10.11 1.13 8.01
C THR A 130 8.77 1.73 8.39
N LEU A 131 7.87 0.93 8.95
CA LEU A 131 6.49 1.28 9.26
C LEU A 131 6.41 2.39 10.32
N GLY A 132 5.53 3.36 10.08
CA GLY A 132 5.21 4.43 11.04
C GLY A 132 3.95 4.11 11.85
N GLU A 133 3.66 4.95 12.85
CA GLU A 133 2.35 4.99 13.50
C GLU A 133 1.39 5.77 12.60
N ARG A 134 0.19 5.22 12.35
CA ARG A 134 -0.86 5.93 11.60
C ARG A 134 -1.24 7.22 12.32
N PRO A 135 -1.21 8.39 11.66
CA PRO A 135 -1.73 9.64 12.23
C PRO A 135 -3.21 9.52 12.59
N GLN A 136 -3.62 10.17 13.69
CA GLN A 136 -5.02 10.27 14.12
C GLN A 136 -5.77 11.38 13.37
#